data_AF-A0A6G4A6A3-F1
#
_entry.id   AF-A0A6G4A6A3-F1
#
_cell.length_a   1.000
_cell.length_b   1.000
_cell.length_c   1.000
_cell.angle_alpha   90.00
_cell.angle_beta   90.00
_cell.angle_gamma   90.00
#
_symmetry.space_group_name_H-M   'P 1'
#
loop_
_entity.id
_entity.type
_entity.pdbx_description
1 polymer ?
#
loop_
_entity_poly.entity_id
_entity_poly.type
_entity_poly.pdbx_seq_one_letter_code
_entity_poly.pdbx_strand_id
1 'polypeptide(L)'
;MRKLGVLILAATIGVGFSGNVYIPAAAAAQSTSITIPTNLAIGGTVTASGEYGPHQGKDRAFDQDVFSKWLTFNSPAWLQYEFPTAKVVTSYTITSAEDEPFRDPKSWVLKGSNDGSSWTQLDTRQNQSFTSRHQAKTYSFTNTTAYKYVKFDDFNNQIGSGILQLSEIKLFDGSAKTWNTIKPTVTASGENAPTDIKANLVDGTSVTKWLTYENNSWLKFDFGEQVTIDGYALTAANNKPEGDPKSWVLQGSNDNTNWTMIDTKSDETFKVRHQRNHYILNNSTTAYQYYRLNNLTNHSGYITQLGEVEFSRTNDIAHAVNPVIEVQNLDSTGSGSLFTQALPNAEKDILEIARKVNEMLYSNPADVPTDVKKILVTIEDVPGVAWTSGDSAQKTVGFSSQFLRNFVPSPSKSLREEIIGILYHEIGHVYQYSHFDVEAVADSLRYETGYHDRYSASKGGTWQTNGTANFIRWIEDTKKRGFIRELNATQIPYNIGGERELQLWKESQFQLITGTDVNTLWTQYQAILPN
;
A
#
# COMPACT_ATOMS: atom_id res chain seq x y z
N MET A 1 -57.78 -71.45 -31.30
CA MET A 1 -56.47 -71.72 -30.68
C MET A 1 -55.53 -70.55 -30.95
N ARG A 2 -55.39 -69.63 -29.99
CA ARG A 2 -54.44 -68.49 -30.03
C ARG A 2 -53.46 -68.70 -28.87
N LYS A 3 -52.15 -68.68 -29.14
CA LYS A 3 -51.11 -68.76 -28.10
C LYS A 3 -50.64 -67.36 -27.72
N LEU A 4 -50.54 -67.17 -26.40
CA LEU A 4 -50.09 -66.01 -25.67
C LEU A 4 -48.58 -65.78 -25.81
N GLY A 5 -48.16 -64.52 -25.79
CA GLY A 5 -46.82 -64.08 -25.39
C GLY A 5 -46.96 -63.00 -24.33
N VAL A 6 -46.45 -63.28 -23.13
CA VAL A 6 -46.54 -62.45 -21.92
C VAL A 6 -45.45 -61.38 -21.95
N LEU A 7 -45.84 -60.11 -21.82
CA LEU A 7 -44.95 -58.97 -21.61
C LEU A 7 -44.70 -58.80 -20.10
N ILE A 8 -43.45 -58.84 -19.66
CA ILE A 8 -43.05 -58.54 -18.28
C ILE A 8 -42.83 -57.02 -18.17
N LEU A 9 -43.67 -56.37 -17.36
CA LEU A 9 -43.58 -54.95 -17.01
C LEU A 9 -42.70 -54.82 -15.75
N ALA A 10 -41.49 -54.29 -15.88
CA ALA A 10 -40.66 -53.93 -14.73
C ALA A 10 -40.97 -52.49 -14.31
N ALA A 11 -41.62 -52.32 -13.16
CA ALA A 11 -41.86 -51.04 -12.53
C ALA A 11 -40.55 -50.48 -11.95
N THR A 12 -40.09 -49.34 -12.46
CA THR A 12 -39.08 -48.52 -11.78
C THR A 12 -39.81 -47.39 -11.05
N ILE A 13 -39.72 -47.42 -9.72
CA ILE A 13 -40.19 -46.37 -8.83
C ILE A 13 -39.24 -45.18 -9.02
N GLY A 14 -39.66 -44.18 -9.80
CA GLY A 14 -39.00 -42.88 -9.87
C GLY A 14 -39.30 -42.10 -8.60
N VAL A 15 -38.40 -42.15 -7.62
CA VAL A 15 -38.39 -41.18 -6.51
C VAL A 15 -37.85 -39.88 -7.07
N GLY A 16 -38.75 -38.95 -7.40
CA GLY A 16 -38.39 -37.61 -7.84
C GLY A 16 -37.80 -36.81 -6.68
N PHE A 17 -36.47 -36.79 -6.55
CA PHE A 17 -35.79 -35.72 -5.84
C PHE A 17 -35.73 -34.51 -6.77
N SER A 18 -36.72 -33.62 -6.69
CA SER A 18 -36.56 -32.24 -7.15
C SER A 18 -35.62 -31.53 -6.17
N GLY A 19 -34.32 -31.82 -6.29
CA GLY A 19 -33.30 -31.00 -5.67
C GLY A 19 -33.33 -29.65 -6.39
N ASN A 20 -33.93 -28.65 -5.76
CA ASN A 20 -33.59 -27.27 -6.08
C ASN A 20 -32.09 -27.12 -5.81
N VAL A 21 -31.27 -27.27 -6.85
CA VAL A 21 -29.89 -26.82 -6.80
C VAL A 21 -29.99 -25.32 -6.64
N TYR A 22 -29.79 -24.85 -5.41
CA TYR A 22 -29.52 -23.46 -5.16
C TYR A 22 -28.20 -23.17 -5.87
N ILE A 23 -28.28 -22.70 -7.11
CA ILE A 23 -27.18 -22.01 -7.76
C ILE A 23 -27.20 -20.63 -7.12
N PRO A 24 -26.27 -20.29 -6.19
CA PRO A 24 -26.16 -18.92 -5.76
C PRO A 24 -25.99 -18.07 -7.02
N ALA A 25 -26.87 -17.09 -7.21
CA ALA A 25 -26.64 -16.07 -8.22
C ALA A 25 -25.21 -15.54 -7.99
N ALA A 26 -24.42 -15.42 -9.06
CA ALA A 26 -23.09 -14.84 -8.95
C ALA A 26 -23.21 -13.52 -8.19
N ALA A 27 -22.54 -13.44 -7.04
CA ALA A 27 -22.58 -12.23 -6.22
C ALA A 27 -22.11 -11.06 -7.08
N ALA A 28 -22.87 -9.97 -7.10
CA ALA A 28 -22.53 -8.77 -7.87
C ALA A 28 -21.16 -8.22 -7.45
N ALA A 29 -20.53 -7.43 -8.34
CA ALA A 29 -19.28 -6.77 -8.02
C ALA A 29 -19.47 -5.90 -6.77
N GLN A 30 -18.52 -5.97 -5.84
CA GLN A 30 -18.58 -5.21 -4.59
C GLN A 30 -17.81 -3.91 -4.78
N SER A 31 -18.45 -2.78 -4.53
CA SER A 31 -17.83 -1.46 -4.58
C SER A 31 -17.78 -0.85 -3.19
N THR A 32 -16.61 -0.37 -2.80
CA THR A 32 -16.37 0.35 -1.56
C THR A 32 -15.88 1.75 -1.90
N SER A 33 -16.64 2.76 -1.49
CA SER A 33 -16.24 4.16 -1.66
C SER A 33 -15.40 4.64 -0.49
N ILE A 34 -14.25 5.24 -0.78
CA ILE A 34 -13.38 5.88 0.19
C ILE A 34 -13.36 7.37 -0.12
N THR A 35 -13.51 8.20 0.90
CA THR A 35 -13.54 9.66 0.77
C THR A 35 -12.42 10.28 1.60
N ILE A 36 -11.57 11.07 0.94
CA ILE A 36 -10.42 11.75 1.55
C ILE A 36 -10.69 13.26 1.58
N PRO A 37 -10.70 13.90 2.76
CA PRO A 37 -10.79 15.36 2.86
C PRO A 37 -9.68 16.07 2.09
N THR A 38 -10.04 17.11 1.35
CA THR A 38 -9.05 17.87 0.56
C THR A 38 -8.32 18.86 1.46
N ASN A 39 -7.01 18.69 1.64
CA ASN A 39 -6.19 19.70 2.30
C ASN A 39 -6.11 20.97 1.43
N LEU A 40 -6.56 22.10 1.98
CA LEU A 40 -6.56 23.41 1.34
C LEU A 40 -5.23 24.13 1.46
N ALA A 41 -4.40 23.76 2.44
CA ALA A 41 -3.14 24.41 2.74
C ALA A 41 -2.03 23.98 1.77
N ILE A 42 -2.27 24.11 0.46
CA ILE A 42 -1.32 23.78 -0.60
C ILE A 42 -1.07 25.02 -1.47
N GLY A 43 0.22 25.33 -1.71
CA GLY A 43 0.64 26.39 -2.64
C GLY A 43 0.51 27.83 -2.13
N GLY A 44 0.17 28.03 -0.86
CA GLY A 44 0.16 29.33 -0.18
C GLY A 44 1.51 29.75 0.39
N THR A 45 1.50 30.84 1.16
CA THR A 45 2.68 31.40 1.82
C THR A 45 2.53 31.36 3.34
N VAL A 46 3.60 30.98 4.04
CA VAL A 46 3.59 30.85 5.50
C VAL A 46 4.40 31.98 6.14
N THR A 47 3.85 32.62 7.16
CA THR A 47 4.55 33.57 8.04
C THR A 47 4.38 33.16 9.50
N ALA A 48 5.34 33.49 10.36
CA ALA A 48 5.31 33.12 11.77
C ALA A 48 5.97 34.19 12.65
N SER A 49 5.66 34.17 13.94
CA SER A 49 6.29 35.05 14.95
C SER A 49 7.75 34.70 15.23
N GLY A 50 8.21 33.54 14.79
CA GLY A 50 9.57 33.03 14.97
C GLY A 50 9.73 31.64 14.37
N GLU A 51 10.97 31.24 14.12
CA GLU A 51 11.32 29.93 13.58
C GLU A 51 12.77 29.55 13.92
N TYR A 52 13.10 28.26 13.87
CA TYR A 52 14.46 27.77 14.09
C TYR A 52 15.09 27.23 12.82
N GLY A 53 15.85 28.10 12.15
CA GLY A 53 16.65 27.74 10.99
C GLY A 53 15.84 27.20 9.80
N PRO A 54 16.53 26.77 8.72
CA PRO A 54 15.85 26.31 7.51
C PRO A 54 15.23 24.90 7.66
N HIS A 55 15.78 24.05 8.53
CA HIS A 55 15.32 22.67 8.69
C HIS A 55 14.09 22.53 9.59
N GLN A 56 13.83 23.50 10.46
CA GLN A 56 12.66 23.52 11.35
C GLN A 56 11.87 24.84 11.22
N GLY A 57 11.89 25.39 10.00
CA GLY A 57 11.23 26.64 9.62
C GLY A 57 9.71 26.54 9.61
N LYS A 58 9.03 27.69 9.51
CA LYS A 58 7.56 27.79 9.48
C LYS A 58 6.89 26.98 8.38
N ASP A 59 7.56 26.82 7.23
CA ASP A 59 7.01 26.10 6.08
C ASP A 59 6.78 24.62 6.39
N ARG A 60 7.52 24.07 7.37
CA ARG A 60 7.37 22.69 7.86
C ARG A 60 6.00 22.43 8.48
N ALA A 61 5.31 23.44 8.99
CA ALA A 61 3.97 23.26 9.52
C ALA A 61 2.89 23.04 8.44
N PHE A 62 3.23 23.16 7.15
CA PHE A 62 2.31 23.03 6.02
C PHE A 62 2.94 22.29 4.83
N ASP A 63 4.00 21.49 5.03
CA ASP A 63 4.76 20.84 3.95
C ASP A 63 4.25 19.44 3.59
N GLN A 64 3.19 18.97 4.26
CA GLN A 64 2.58 17.65 4.09
C GLN A 64 3.54 16.50 4.44
N ASP A 65 4.41 16.72 5.42
CA ASP A 65 5.30 15.72 6.01
C ASP A 65 5.24 15.76 7.53
N VAL A 66 4.64 14.72 8.09
CA VAL A 66 4.52 14.58 9.54
C VAL A 66 5.86 14.31 10.24
N PHE A 67 6.94 14.01 9.52
CA PHE A 67 8.29 13.83 10.07
C PHE A 67 9.13 15.10 10.06
N SER A 68 8.66 16.14 9.39
CA SER A 68 9.20 17.49 9.47
C SER A 68 8.56 18.22 10.68
N LYS A 69 9.16 19.32 11.13
CA LYS A 69 8.55 20.16 12.17
C LYS A 69 8.84 21.63 12.03
N TRP A 70 7.87 22.46 12.41
CA TRP A 70 8.13 23.85 12.76
C TRP A 70 8.48 23.92 14.25
N LEU A 71 9.54 24.66 14.57
CA LEU A 71 9.96 24.94 15.94
C LEU A 71 10.21 26.43 16.14
N THR A 72 9.78 26.97 17.28
CA THR A 72 10.05 28.36 17.69
C THR A 72 10.38 28.43 19.18
N PHE A 73 11.25 29.36 19.57
CA PHE A 73 11.64 29.59 20.97
C PHE A 73 10.68 30.51 21.74
N ASN A 74 9.53 30.84 21.13
CA ASN A 74 8.53 31.71 21.71
C ASN A 74 7.23 30.93 21.92
N SER A 75 6.65 31.05 23.12
CA SER A 75 5.30 30.61 23.46
C SER A 75 4.72 31.65 24.43
N PRO A 76 3.59 32.31 24.12
CA PRO A 76 2.78 32.12 22.91
C PRO A 76 3.50 32.57 21.63
N ALA A 77 3.25 31.85 20.54
CA ALA A 77 3.65 32.22 19.18
C ALA A 77 2.42 32.53 18.32
N TRP A 78 2.66 32.99 17.09
CA TRP A 78 1.65 32.92 16.03
C TRP A 78 2.22 32.31 14.75
N LEU A 79 1.35 31.64 14.00
CA LEU A 79 1.64 31.02 12.71
C LEU A 79 0.48 31.32 11.75
N GLN A 80 0.80 31.74 10.53
CA GLN A 80 -0.17 32.24 9.57
C GLN A 80 0.03 31.60 8.20
N TYR A 81 -1.07 31.23 7.57
CA TYR A 81 -1.14 30.75 6.21
C TYR A 81 -1.90 31.76 5.34
N GLU A 82 -1.29 32.18 4.23
CA GLU A 82 -1.92 32.95 3.17
C GLU A 82 -2.27 32.03 2.00
N PHE A 83 -3.56 31.85 1.72
CA PHE A 83 -4.00 31.10 0.54
C PHE A 83 -3.73 31.90 -0.74
N PRO A 84 -3.51 31.27 -1.91
CA PRO A 84 -3.50 31.97 -3.19
C PRO A 84 -4.83 32.70 -3.48
N THR A 85 -5.95 32.07 -3.11
CA THR A 85 -7.31 32.60 -3.22
C THR A 85 -8.05 32.36 -1.91
N ALA A 86 -8.93 33.27 -1.50
CA ALA A 86 -9.64 33.13 -0.23
C ALA A 86 -10.46 31.82 -0.17
N LYS A 87 -10.42 31.12 0.98
CA LYS A 87 -11.09 29.83 1.21
C LYS A 87 -11.97 29.86 2.46
N VAL A 88 -13.05 29.08 2.44
CA VAL A 88 -13.91 28.86 3.62
C VAL A 88 -13.34 27.70 4.42
N VAL A 89 -12.58 27.95 5.48
CA VAL A 89 -12.11 26.85 6.35
C VAL A 89 -13.17 26.52 7.39
N THR A 90 -13.49 25.24 7.57
CA THR A 90 -14.47 24.70 8.52
C THR A 90 -13.87 23.67 9.49
N SER A 91 -12.70 23.12 9.17
CA SER A 91 -11.94 22.29 10.09
C SER A 91 -10.45 22.34 9.80
N TYR A 92 -9.65 21.89 10.77
CA TYR A 92 -8.20 21.77 10.62
C TYR A 92 -7.68 20.59 11.43
N THR A 93 -6.49 20.11 11.08
CA THR A 93 -5.73 19.16 11.91
C THR A 93 -4.47 19.84 12.46
N ILE A 94 -4.01 19.40 13.62
CA ILE A 94 -2.65 19.69 14.12
C ILE A 94 -2.00 18.34 14.47
N THR A 95 -0.76 18.15 14.05
CA THR A 95 0.03 16.94 14.31
C THR A 95 1.19 17.25 15.26
N SER A 96 1.36 16.46 16.33
CA SER A 96 2.50 16.59 17.26
C SER A 96 3.83 16.25 16.59
N ALA A 97 4.94 16.82 17.07
CA ALA A 97 6.28 16.62 16.49
C ALA A 97 6.87 15.22 16.79
N GLU A 98 8.18 15.05 16.68
CA GLU A 98 8.93 13.79 16.95
C GLU A 98 9.66 13.68 18.31
N ASP A 99 10.16 14.77 18.93
CA ASP A 99 11.14 14.68 20.05
C ASP A 99 10.66 15.05 21.48
N GLU A 100 9.92 16.16 21.70
CA GLU A 100 9.56 16.63 23.06
C GLU A 100 8.05 16.98 23.29
N PRO A 101 7.28 16.21 24.10
CA PRO A 101 5.85 16.46 24.37
C PRO A 101 5.53 17.82 25.00
N PHE A 102 6.39 18.35 25.88
CA PHE A 102 6.07 19.61 26.57
C PHE A 102 6.05 20.83 25.65
N ARG A 103 6.58 20.67 24.43
CA ARG A 103 6.59 21.69 23.38
C ARG A 103 5.37 21.60 22.45
N ASP A 104 4.56 20.55 22.55
CA ASP A 104 3.39 20.36 21.68
C ASP A 104 2.28 21.39 22.01
N PRO A 105 1.39 21.73 21.05
CA PRO A 105 0.42 22.78 21.28
C PRO A 105 -0.70 22.41 22.27
N LYS A 106 -1.05 23.34 23.15
CA LYS A 106 -2.08 23.19 24.19
C LYS A 106 -3.31 24.05 23.95
N SER A 107 -3.10 25.29 23.52
CA SER A 107 -4.16 26.29 23.36
C SER A 107 -3.82 27.25 22.24
N TRP A 108 -4.83 27.73 21.52
CA TRP A 108 -4.70 28.72 20.44
C TRP A 108 -6.05 29.34 20.08
N VAL A 109 -5.99 30.45 19.36
CA VAL A 109 -7.13 31.12 18.73
C VAL A 109 -6.93 31.11 17.21
N LEU A 110 -7.81 30.42 16.48
CA LEU A 110 -7.83 30.49 15.02
C LEU A 110 -8.54 31.76 14.58
N LYS A 111 -7.91 32.53 13.68
CA LYS A 111 -8.45 33.79 13.14
C LYS A 111 -8.41 33.78 11.61
N GLY A 112 -9.36 34.48 10.98
CA GLY A 112 -9.44 34.71 9.54
C GLY A 112 -9.35 36.19 9.19
N SER A 113 -8.68 36.53 8.08
CA SER A 113 -8.61 37.89 7.56
C SER A 113 -8.59 37.91 6.02
N ASN A 114 -9.03 39.03 5.43
CA ASN A 114 -8.92 39.31 4.00
C ASN A 114 -7.97 40.48 3.68
N ASP A 115 -7.49 41.20 4.69
CA ASP A 115 -6.61 42.38 4.55
C ASP A 115 -5.29 42.23 5.34
N GLY A 116 -5.11 41.13 6.07
CA GLY A 116 -3.96 40.84 6.92
C GLY A 116 -3.87 41.69 8.20
N SER A 117 -4.80 42.62 8.42
CA SER A 117 -4.75 43.61 9.51
C SER A 117 -5.95 43.49 10.45
N SER A 118 -7.14 43.30 9.90
CA SER A 118 -8.40 43.09 10.61
C SER A 118 -8.68 41.60 10.71
N TRP A 119 -8.83 41.08 11.92
CA TRP A 119 -8.94 39.64 12.16
C TRP A 119 -10.26 39.26 12.82
N THR A 120 -10.96 38.28 12.24
CA THR A 120 -12.16 37.66 12.81
C THR A 120 -11.78 36.37 13.51
N GLN A 121 -12.16 36.20 14.78
CA GLN A 121 -11.98 34.93 15.49
C GLN A 121 -12.90 33.85 14.90
N LEU A 122 -12.34 32.69 14.57
CA LEU A 122 -13.04 31.55 13.96
C LEU A 122 -13.20 30.38 14.93
N ASP A 123 -12.17 30.08 15.72
CA ASP A 123 -12.17 28.97 16.66
C ASP A 123 -11.27 29.28 17.87
N THR A 124 -11.50 28.63 19.01
CA THR A 124 -10.64 28.70 20.19
C THR A 124 -10.53 27.31 20.80
N ARG A 125 -9.29 26.86 21.01
CA ARG A 125 -9.01 25.58 21.66
C ARG A 125 -8.15 25.80 22.90
N GLN A 126 -8.41 25.00 23.91
CA GLN A 126 -7.71 25.03 25.18
C GLN A 126 -7.49 23.61 25.69
N ASN A 127 -6.46 23.44 26.52
CA ASN A 127 -6.16 22.19 27.23
C ASN A 127 -6.08 20.96 26.33
N GLN A 128 -5.55 21.15 25.12
CA GLN A 128 -5.25 20.05 24.21
C GLN A 128 -3.98 19.36 24.65
N SER A 129 -4.00 18.03 24.61
CA SER A 129 -2.85 17.17 24.83
C SER A 129 -2.73 16.22 23.66
N PHE A 130 -1.53 15.71 23.44
CA PHE A 130 -1.28 14.60 22.53
C PHE A 130 -0.85 13.42 23.40
N THR A 131 -1.10 12.18 22.95
CA THR A 131 -0.73 10.94 23.70
C THR A 131 0.39 10.12 23.06
N SER A 132 0.75 10.42 21.81
CA SER A 132 1.79 9.78 21.03
C SER A 132 2.46 10.77 20.07
N ARG A 133 3.64 10.40 19.55
CA ARG A 133 4.32 11.19 18.51
C ARG A 133 3.59 11.11 17.19
N HIS A 134 3.69 12.18 16.40
CA HIS A 134 3.04 12.29 15.09
C HIS A 134 1.52 12.05 15.17
N GLN A 135 0.91 12.34 16.32
CA GLN A 135 -0.53 12.20 16.50
C GLN A 135 -1.24 13.40 15.89
N ALA A 136 -2.05 13.16 14.87
CA ALA A 136 -2.94 14.16 14.32
C ALA A 136 -4.24 14.27 15.14
N LYS A 137 -4.65 15.49 15.48
CA LYS A 137 -5.96 15.79 16.07
C LYS A 137 -6.75 16.71 15.15
N THR A 138 -8.02 16.37 14.93
CA THR A 138 -8.93 17.14 14.06
C THR A 138 -9.84 18.04 14.91
N TYR A 139 -10.01 19.28 14.46
CA TYR A 139 -10.82 20.31 15.10
C TYR A 139 -11.80 20.89 14.09
N SER A 140 -13.09 20.82 14.37
CA SER A 140 -14.16 21.36 13.51
C SER A 140 -14.86 22.55 14.14
N PHE A 141 -15.24 23.52 13.32
CA PHE A 141 -15.94 24.75 13.70
C PHE A 141 -16.85 25.21 12.56
N THR A 142 -17.80 26.10 12.87
CA THR A 142 -18.71 26.64 11.85
C THR A 142 -18.12 27.91 11.24
N ASN A 143 -18.01 27.95 9.92
CA ASN A 143 -17.66 29.16 9.18
C ASN A 143 -18.25 29.08 7.77
N THR A 144 -18.71 30.23 7.27
CA THR A 144 -19.24 30.37 5.91
C THR A 144 -18.52 31.47 5.12
N THR A 145 -17.62 32.21 5.77
CA THR A 145 -16.88 33.32 5.16
C THR A 145 -15.54 32.82 4.63
N ALA A 146 -15.22 33.19 3.39
CA ALA A 146 -13.92 32.91 2.81
C ALA A 146 -12.88 33.93 3.31
N TYR A 147 -11.71 33.43 3.72
CA TYR A 147 -10.60 34.26 4.17
C TYR A 147 -9.34 33.98 3.33
N LYS A 148 -8.63 35.05 2.97
CA LYS A 148 -7.31 35.01 2.32
C LYS A 148 -6.23 34.55 3.29
N TYR A 149 -6.33 34.95 4.55
CA TYR A 149 -5.40 34.62 5.63
C TYR A 149 -6.10 33.82 6.72
N VAL A 150 -5.42 32.78 7.20
CA VAL A 150 -5.79 32.04 8.41
C VAL A 150 -4.59 32.07 9.36
N LYS A 151 -4.82 32.46 10.62
CA LYS A 151 -3.77 32.64 11.63
C LYS A 151 -4.11 31.84 12.89
N PHE A 152 -3.17 31.00 13.33
CA PHE A 152 -3.12 30.44 14.67
C PHE A 152 -2.43 31.47 15.56
N ASP A 153 -3.20 32.17 16.37
CA ASP A 153 -2.75 33.21 17.30
C ASP A 153 -2.77 32.69 18.74
N ASP A 154 -2.03 33.34 19.63
CA ASP A 154 -1.87 32.92 21.04
C ASP A 154 -1.56 31.41 21.16
N PHE A 155 -0.67 30.92 20.30
CA PHE A 155 -0.36 29.50 20.16
C PHE A 155 0.59 29.08 21.29
N ASN A 156 0.05 28.42 22.31
CA ASN A 156 0.75 28.06 23.53
C ASN A 156 1.16 26.59 23.54
N ASN A 157 2.35 26.29 24.07
CA ASN A 157 2.79 24.93 24.36
C ASN A 157 2.17 24.38 25.67
N GLN A 158 2.56 23.18 26.08
CA GLN A 158 1.99 22.53 27.27
C GLN A 158 2.27 23.27 28.59
N ILE A 159 3.40 23.99 28.65
CA ILE A 159 3.92 24.65 29.86
C ILE A 159 3.68 26.18 29.90
N GLY A 160 3.19 26.77 28.81
CA GLY A 160 2.83 28.19 28.68
C GLY A 160 3.96 29.14 28.25
N SER A 161 5.23 28.74 28.31
CA SER A 161 6.36 29.58 27.86
C SER A 161 7.50 28.74 27.26
N GLY A 162 8.43 29.39 26.54
CA GLY A 162 9.58 28.74 25.92
C GLY A 162 9.27 28.16 24.54
N ILE A 163 9.65 26.90 24.31
CA ILE A 163 9.69 26.31 22.97
C ILE A 163 8.32 25.72 22.58
N LEU A 164 7.82 26.09 21.40
CA LEU A 164 6.64 25.49 20.76
C LEU A 164 7.09 24.72 19.51
N GLN A 165 6.46 23.58 19.26
CA GLN A 165 6.64 22.83 18.03
C GLN A 165 5.37 22.12 17.57
N LEU A 166 5.32 21.79 16.29
CA LEU A 166 4.37 20.85 15.70
C LEU A 166 4.89 20.37 14.34
N SER A 167 4.40 19.23 13.90
CA SER A 167 4.77 18.67 12.59
C SER A 167 3.94 19.22 11.46
N GLU A 168 2.61 19.29 11.61
CA GLU A 168 1.76 19.54 10.45
C GLU A 168 0.44 20.23 10.82
N ILE A 169 -0.04 21.08 9.93
CA ILE A 169 -1.38 21.65 9.93
C ILE A 169 -2.01 21.44 8.55
N LYS A 170 -3.18 20.77 8.53
CA LYS A 170 -4.02 20.69 7.33
C LYS A 170 -5.29 21.51 7.56
N LEU A 171 -5.78 22.18 6.52
CA LEU A 171 -6.98 23.04 6.57
C LEU A 171 -8.03 22.47 5.62
N PHE A 172 -9.31 22.46 6.01
CA PHE A 172 -10.38 21.81 5.23
C PHE A 172 -11.65 22.68 5.20
N ASP A 173 -12.43 22.54 4.12
CA ASP A 173 -13.74 23.20 3.89
C ASP A 173 -14.90 22.19 3.82
N GLY A 174 -14.62 20.91 4.14
CA GLY A 174 -15.56 19.81 3.96
C GLY A 174 -15.60 19.23 2.53
N SER A 175 -14.87 19.82 1.57
CA SER A 175 -14.65 19.17 0.27
C SER A 175 -13.75 17.95 0.42
N ALA A 176 -13.98 16.96 -0.43
CA ALA A 176 -13.26 15.70 -0.41
C ALA A 176 -13.17 15.10 -1.81
N LYS A 177 -12.17 14.24 -2.00
CA LYS A 177 -12.05 13.38 -3.18
C LYS A 177 -12.59 12.00 -2.84
N THR A 178 -13.41 11.44 -3.73
CA THR A 178 -13.97 10.10 -3.57
C THR A 178 -13.38 9.15 -4.60
N TRP A 179 -13.00 7.97 -4.13
CA TRP A 179 -12.46 6.88 -4.92
C TRP A 179 -13.32 5.64 -4.71
N ASN A 180 -13.46 4.81 -5.74
CA ASN A 180 -14.23 3.56 -5.67
C ASN A 180 -13.31 2.37 -5.89
N THR A 181 -13.13 1.57 -4.85
CA THR A 181 -12.45 0.27 -4.95
C THR A 181 -13.47 -0.80 -5.30
N ILE A 182 -13.25 -1.50 -6.42
CA ILE A 182 -14.17 -2.53 -6.93
C ILE A 182 -13.50 -3.89 -6.87
N LYS A 183 -14.16 -4.82 -6.19
CA LYS A 183 -13.88 -6.25 -6.28
C LYS A 183 -14.75 -6.85 -7.39
N PRO A 184 -14.17 -7.25 -8.54
CA PRO A 184 -14.96 -7.78 -9.64
C PRO A 184 -15.52 -9.16 -9.31
N THR A 185 -16.58 -9.55 -10.01
CA THR A 185 -17.06 -10.93 -9.97
C THR A 185 -16.21 -11.78 -10.90
N VAL A 186 -15.91 -13.02 -10.50
CA VAL A 186 -15.03 -13.91 -11.26
C VAL A 186 -15.81 -15.10 -11.78
N THR A 187 -15.63 -15.39 -13.06
CA THR A 187 -16.04 -16.63 -13.72
C THR A 187 -14.82 -17.27 -14.36
N ALA A 188 -14.78 -18.59 -14.42
CA ALA A 188 -13.64 -19.35 -14.90
C ALA A 188 -14.11 -20.55 -15.73
N SER A 189 -13.23 -21.11 -16.55
CA SER A 189 -13.49 -22.35 -17.32
C SER A 189 -13.75 -23.56 -16.42
N GLY A 190 -13.13 -23.60 -15.24
CA GLY A 190 -13.32 -24.61 -14.21
C GLY A 190 -12.73 -24.17 -12.87
N GLU A 191 -12.90 -24.98 -11.83
CA GLU A 191 -12.29 -24.78 -10.51
C GLU A 191 -12.26 -26.08 -9.69
N ASN A 192 -11.33 -26.18 -8.73
CA ASN A 192 -11.21 -27.30 -7.80
C ASN A 192 -11.87 -26.96 -6.46
N ALA A 193 -13.20 -26.95 -6.46
CA ALA A 193 -14.02 -26.68 -5.28
C ALA A 193 -13.93 -27.79 -4.21
N PRO A 194 -14.11 -27.46 -2.92
CA PRO A 194 -14.49 -26.15 -2.38
C PRO A 194 -13.31 -25.24 -2.03
N THR A 195 -12.05 -25.71 -2.15
CA THR A 195 -10.89 -24.99 -1.60
C THR A 195 -10.21 -24.06 -2.60
N ASP A 196 -9.99 -24.51 -3.83
CA ASP A 196 -9.21 -23.77 -4.84
C ASP A 196 -10.15 -23.13 -5.88
N ILE A 197 -11.01 -22.24 -5.40
CA ILE A 197 -12.11 -21.64 -6.17
C ILE A 197 -11.75 -20.29 -6.78
N LYS A 198 -12.48 -19.88 -7.81
CA LYS A 198 -12.22 -18.62 -8.55
C LYS A 198 -12.34 -17.35 -7.70
N ALA A 199 -13.07 -17.41 -6.58
CA ALA A 199 -13.19 -16.29 -5.65
C ALA A 199 -11.86 -15.94 -4.96
N ASN A 200 -10.93 -16.90 -4.88
CA ASN A 200 -9.61 -16.70 -4.30
C ASN A 200 -8.71 -15.80 -5.17
N LEU A 201 -9.02 -15.62 -6.45
CA LEU A 201 -8.22 -14.77 -7.36
C LEU A 201 -8.33 -13.27 -7.08
N VAL A 202 -9.29 -12.87 -6.25
CA VAL A 202 -9.64 -11.46 -5.96
C VAL A 202 -9.90 -11.29 -4.47
N ASP A 203 -9.35 -12.17 -3.65
CA ASP A 203 -9.48 -12.08 -2.20
C ASP A 203 -8.37 -11.22 -1.59
N GLY A 204 -7.32 -10.87 -2.34
CA GLY A 204 -6.20 -10.01 -1.99
C GLY A 204 -5.16 -10.70 -1.10
N THR A 205 -5.00 -12.00 -1.21
CA THR A 205 -3.91 -12.75 -0.57
C THR A 205 -3.37 -13.85 -1.47
N SER A 206 -2.05 -13.98 -1.48
CA SER A 206 -1.40 -15.07 -2.22
C SER A 206 -1.47 -16.43 -1.51
N VAL A 207 -2.05 -16.50 -0.31
CA VAL A 207 -2.11 -17.72 0.52
C VAL A 207 -3.16 -18.70 0.00
N THR A 208 -4.30 -18.19 -0.46
CA THR A 208 -5.32 -18.95 -1.17
C THR A 208 -4.97 -19.00 -2.66
N LYS A 209 -5.69 -19.82 -3.43
CA LYS A 209 -5.47 -19.92 -4.87
C LYS A 209 -6.72 -20.38 -5.60
N TRP A 210 -6.79 -20.10 -6.88
CA TRP A 210 -7.63 -20.86 -7.81
C TRP A 210 -6.82 -21.95 -8.50
N LEU A 211 -7.44 -23.09 -8.75
CA LEU A 211 -6.88 -24.20 -9.52
C LEU A 211 -7.96 -24.84 -10.38
N THR A 212 -7.62 -25.20 -11.61
CA THR A 212 -8.45 -26.02 -12.50
C THR A 212 -7.65 -27.18 -13.08
N TYR A 213 -8.32 -28.26 -13.47
CA TYR A 213 -7.73 -29.44 -14.11
C TYR A 213 -7.71 -29.32 -15.65
N GLU A 214 -7.25 -28.16 -16.12
CA GLU A 214 -7.10 -27.83 -17.53
C GLU A 214 -5.71 -27.23 -17.76
N ASN A 215 -5.08 -27.57 -18.89
CA ASN A 215 -3.80 -26.97 -19.31
C ASN A 215 -3.98 -25.74 -20.21
N ASN A 216 -5.21 -25.47 -20.63
CA ASN A 216 -5.64 -24.28 -21.33
C ASN A 216 -7.00 -23.87 -20.75
N SER A 217 -7.02 -22.74 -20.06
CA SER A 217 -8.17 -22.27 -19.28
C SER A 217 -8.51 -20.81 -19.62
N TRP A 218 -9.58 -20.29 -19.04
CA TRP A 218 -9.89 -18.86 -19.11
C TRP A 218 -10.43 -18.34 -17.78
N LEU A 219 -10.16 -17.06 -17.51
CA LEU A 219 -10.67 -16.30 -16.37
C LEU A 219 -11.36 -15.04 -16.89
N LYS A 220 -12.55 -14.71 -16.39
CA LYS A 220 -13.27 -13.49 -16.72
C LYS A 220 -13.70 -12.76 -15.45
N PHE A 221 -13.45 -11.46 -15.46
CA PHE A 221 -13.71 -10.49 -14.41
C PHE A 221 -14.77 -9.51 -14.90
N ASP A 222 -15.89 -9.39 -14.17
CA ASP A 222 -16.94 -8.40 -14.41
C ASP A 222 -16.91 -7.37 -13.29
N PHE A 223 -16.56 -6.13 -13.63
CA PHE A 223 -16.50 -5.02 -12.69
C PHE A 223 -17.87 -4.42 -12.38
N GLY A 224 -18.94 -4.83 -13.08
CA GLY A 224 -20.27 -4.24 -12.96
C GLY A 224 -20.41 -2.84 -13.58
N GLU A 225 -19.30 -2.18 -13.88
CA GLU A 225 -19.21 -0.89 -14.56
C GLU A 225 -17.96 -0.83 -15.45
N GLN A 226 -17.93 0.11 -16.39
CA GLN A 226 -16.77 0.31 -17.26
C GLN A 226 -15.61 0.93 -16.48
N VAL A 227 -14.48 0.23 -16.45
CA VAL A 227 -13.25 0.72 -15.81
C VAL A 227 -12.12 0.75 -16.82
N THR A 228 -11.22 1.74 -16.71
CA THR A 228 -9.97 1.79 -17.48
C THR A 228 -8.84 1.22 -16.63
N ILE A 229 -7.98 0.40 -17.23
CA ILE A 229 -6.77 -0.15 -16.59
C ILE A 229 -5.51 0.36 -17.27
N ASP A 230 -4.46 0.63 -16.51
CA ASP A 230 -3.10 0.96 -16.99
C ASP A 230 -2.08 -0.16 -16.68
N GLY A 231 -2.53 -1.25 -16.05
CA GLY A 231 -1.73 -2.43 -15.78
C GLY A 231 -2.54 -3.56 -15.17
N TYR A 232 -1.92 -4.73 -15.03
CA TYR A 232 -2.46 -5.86 -14.28
C TYR A 232 -1.31 -6.67 -13.65
N ALA A 233 -1.59 -7.47 -12.64
CA ALA A 233 -0.61 -8.36 -12.03
C ALA A 233 -1.19 -9.76 -11.82
N LEU A 234 -0.33 -10.77 -11.91
CA LEU A 234 -0.64 -12.15 -11.58
C LEU A 234 0.30 -12.61 -10.48
N THR A 235 -0.22 -13.37 -9.51
CA THR A 235 0.58 -13.90 -8.40
C THR A 235 0.66 -15.43 -8.46
N ALA A 236 1.86 -15.97 -8.37
CA ALA A 236 2.09 -17.42 -8.36
C ALA A 236 1.43 -18.09 -7.15
N ALA A 237 0.76 -19.22 -7.38
CA ALA A 237 0.16 -20.00 -6.29
C ALA A 237 1.22 -20.75 -5.46
N ASN A 238 0.81 -21.28 -4.31
CA ASN A 238 1.66 -21.99 -3.34
C ASN A 238 2.02 -23.45 -3.67
N ASN A 239 1.74 -23.92 -4.89
CA ASN A 239 1.88 -25.33 -5.28
C ASN A 239 3.06 -25.53 -6.24
N LYS A 240 2.89 -26.16 -7.41
CA LYS A 240 4.00 -26.49 -8.31
C LYS A 240 4.13 -25.52 -9.50
N PRO A 241 5.35 -25.12 -9.90
CA PRO A 241 5.56 -24.15 -10.98
C PRO A 241 4.99 -24.58 -12.33
N GLU A 242 4.84 -25.87 -12.61
CA GLU A 242 4.34 -26.35 -13.91
C GLU A 242 2.91 -25.91 -14.19
N GLY A 243 2.12 -25.68 -13.15
CA GLY A 243 0.73 -25.24 -13.24
C GLY A 243 0.55 -23.73 -13.34
N ASP A 244 1.61 -22.94 -13.21
CA ASP A 244 1.49 -21.49 -13.31
C ASP A 244 1.27 -21.07 -14.77
N PRO A 245 0.60 -19.92 -15.02
CA PRO A 245 0.40 -19.43 -16.37
C PRO A 245 1.70 -19.07 -17.05
N LYS A 246 1.86 -19.59 -18.26
CA LYS A 246 2.99 -19.32 -19.16
C LYS A 246 2.61 -18.33 -20.26
N SER A 247 1.39 -18.42 -20.78
CA SER A 247 0.92 -17.58 -21.89
C SER A 247 -0.57 -17.28 -21.75
N TRP A 248 -1.00 -16.10 -22.20
CA TRP A 248 -2.40 -15.67 -22.21
C TRP A 248 -2.61 -14.45 -23.11
N VAL A 249 -3.88 -14.18 -23.41
CA VAL A 249 -4.33 -12.95 -24.05
C VAL A 249 -5.27 -12.21 -23.09
N LEU A 250 -4.89 -11.00 -22.68
CA LEU A 250 -5.78 -10.10 -21.96
C LEU A 250 -6.71 -9.41 -22.95
N GLN A 251 -8.02 -9.45 -22.68
CA GLN A 251 -9.04 -8.84 -23.53
C GLN A 251 -10.06 -8.05 -22.71
N GLY A 252 -10.63 -7.01 -23.33
CA GLY A 252 -11.72 -6.20 -22.77
C GLY A 252 -13.00 -6.30 -23.60
N SER A 253 -14.17 -6.20 -22.96
CA SER A 253 -15.48 -6.17 -23.60
C SER A 253 -16.49 -5.34 -22.81
N ASN A 254 -17.48 -4.79 -23.51
CA ASN A 254 -18.63 -4.08 -22.93
C ASN A 254 -19.97 -4.80 -23.15
N ASP A 255 -19.97 -5.92 -23.88
CA ASP A 255 -21.18 -6.71 -24.19
C ASP A 255 -21.00 -8.20 -23.88
N ASN A 256 -19.83 -8.59 -23.35
CA ASN A 256 -19.43 -9.96 -23.01
C ASN A 256 -19.44 -10.94 -24.21
N THR A 257 -19.50 -10.43 -25.45
CA THR A 257 -19.53 -11.23 -26.70
C THR A 257 -18.45 -10.81 -27.68
N ASN A 258 -18.27 -9.50 -27.90
CA ASN A 258 -17.22 -8.91 -28.71
C ASN A 258 -16.05 -8.51 -27.81
N TRP A 259 -14.87 -9.08 -28.08
CA TRP A 259 -13.68 -8.92 -27.23
C TRP A 259 -12.55 -8.24 -27.99
N THR A 260 -12.06 -7.14 -27.44
CA THR A 260 -10.87 -6.43 -27.94
C THR A 260 -9.62 -6.97 -27.26
N MET A 261 -8.59 -7.30 -28.03
CA MET A 261 -7.28 -7.66 -27.49
C MET A 261 -6.59 -6.42 -26.89
N ILE A 262 -6.09 -6.55 -25.66
CA ILE A 262 -5.39 -5.49 -24.93
C ILE A 262 -3.90 -5.82 -24.79
N ASP A 263 -3.58 -7.04 -24.39
CA ASP A 263 -2.20 -7.50 -24.17
C ASP A 263 -2.08 -9.00 -24.51
N THR A 264 -0.87 -9.43 -24.83
CA THR A 264 -0.54 -10.84 -25.06
C THR A 264 0.80 -11.15 -24.40
N LYS A 265 0.82 -12.24 -23.63
CA LYS A 265 2.03 -12.73 -22.96
C LYS A 265 2.32 -14.15 -23.38
N SER A 266 3.61 -14.46 -23.46
CA SER A 266 4.14 -15.75 -23.84
C SER A 266 5.44 -16.02 -23.11
N ASP A 267 5.66 -17.29 -22.74
CA ASP A 267 6.87 -17.75 -22.06
C ASP A 267 7.18 -17.03 -20.73
N GLU A 268 6.13 -16.52 -20.06
CA GLU A 268 6.24 -15.95 -18.73
C GLU A 268 6.61 -17.02 -17.71
N THR A 269 7.33 -16.63 -16.66
CA THR A 269 7.75 -17.54 -15.58
C THR A 269 7.67 -16.87 -14.23
N PHE A 270 7.21 -17.63 -13.23
CA PHE A 270 7.30 -17.25 -11.82
C PHE A 270 8.46 -18.01 -11.18
N LYS A 271 9.52 -17.27 -10.82
CA LYS A 271 10.78 -17.80 -10.30
C LYS A 271 10.65 -18.37 -8.89
N VAL A 272 9.73 -17.85 -8.09
CA VAL A 272 9.41 -18.34 -6.74
C VAL A 272 7.89 -18.39 -6.52
N ARG A 273 7.45 -19.08 -5.46
CA ARG A 273 6.04 -19.11 -5.08
C ARG A 273 5.62 -17.77 -4.51
N HIS A 274 4.35 -17.40 -4.68
CA HIS A 274 3.80 -16.10 -4.24
C HIS A 274 4.42 -14.88 -4.93
N GLN A 275 5.23 -15.09 -5.97
CA GLN A 275 5.77 -13.99 -6.76
C GLN A 275 4.66 -13.28 -7.53
N ARG A 276 4.59 -11.96 -7.36
CA ARG A 276 3.68 -11.07 -8.07
C ARG A 276 4.39 -10.47 -9.27
N ASN A 277 4.02 -10.89 -10.47
CA ASN A 277 4.50 -10.26 -11.71
C ASN A 277 3.48 -9.22 -12.17
N HIS A 278 3.90 -7.96 -12.29
CA HIS A 278 3.09 -6.88 -12.86
C HIS A 278 3.43 -6.64 -14.33
N TYR A 279 2.41 -6.18 -15.08
CA TYR A 279 2.48 -5.94 -16.51
C TYR A 279 1.86 -4.56 -16.80
N ILE A 280 2.67 -3.66 -17.38
CA ILE A 280 2.28 -2.28 -17.67
C ILE A 280 1.63 -2.18 -19.07
N LEU A 281 0.53 -1.45 -19.17
CA LEU A 281 -0.21 -1.21 -20.41
C LEU A 281 0.01 0.22 -20.90
N ASN A 282 0.98 0.41 -21.78
CA ASN A 282 1.49 1.74 -22.12
C ASN A 282 0.50 2.72 -22.80
N ASN A 283 -0.63 2.25 -23.33
CA ASN A 283 -1.61 3.08 -24.05
C ASN A 283 -3.07 2.60 -23.84
N SER A 284 -3.35 1.93 -22.73
CA SER A 284 -4.70 1.44 -22.45
C SER A 284 -5.58 2.59 -21.92
N THR A 285 -6.47 3.09 -22.78
CA THR A 285 -7.35 4.24 -22.47
C THR A 285 -8.84 3.91 -22.59
N THR A 286 -9.18 2.79 -23.22
CA THR A 286 -10.58 2.36 -23.40
C THR A 286 -11.08 1.69 -22.13
N ALA A 287 -12.23 2.13 -21.64
CA ALA A 287 -12.89 1.51 -20.49
C ALA A 287 -13.72 0.29 -20.92
N TYR A 288 -13.61 -0.79 -20.15
CA TYR A 288 -14.38 -2.01 -20.33
C TYR A 288 -15.04 -2.45 -19.03
N GLN A 289 -16.23 -3.03 -19.11
CA GLN A 289 -16.87 -3.67 -17.96
C GLN A 289 -16.27 -5.06 -17.70
N TYR A 290 -16.01 -5.81 -18.77
CA TYR A 290 -15.51 -7.15 -18.70
C TYR A 290 -14.05 -7.20 -19.12
N TYR A 291 -13.22 -7.84 -18.30
CA TYR A 291 -11.86 -8.21 -18.65
C TYR A 291 -11.72 -9.73 -18.60
N ARG A 292 -10.90 -10.32 -19.47
CA ARG A 292 -10.60 -11.74 -19.40
C ARG A 292 -9.16 -12.07 -19.74
N LEU A 293 -8.61 -13.07 -19.07
CA LEU A 293 -7.42 -13.80 -19.46
C LEU A 293 -7.89 -15.01 -20.26
N ASN A 294 -7.77 -14.94 -21.59
CA ASN A 294 -8.16 -16.00 -22.50
C ASN A 294 -6.93 -16.79 -22.97
N ASN A 295 -7.13 -18.06 -23.32
CA ASN A 295 -6.05 -18.98 -23.69
C ASN A 295 -4.93 -19.03 -22.62
N LEU A 296 -5.33 -19.12 -21.35
CA LEU A 296 -4.42 -19.16 -20.22
C LEU A 296 -3.79 -20.56 -20.15
N THR A 297 -2.62 -20.70 -20.76
CA THR A 297 -1.89 -21.98 -20.83
C THR A 297 -0.82 -22.08 -19.77
N ASN A 298 -0.67 -23.28 -19.19
CA ASN A 298 0.37 -23.58 -18.20
C ASN A 298 1.72 -23.95 -18.85
N HIS A 299 2.73 -24.29 -18.03
CA HIS A 299 4.01 -24.79 -18.53
C HIS A 299 3.94 -26.26 -18.95
N SER A 300 3.28 -27.11 -18.16
CA SER A 300 3.09 -28.54 -18.48
C SER A 300 2.05 -29.20 -17.56
N GLY A 301 1.69 -30.45 -17.88
CA GLY A 301 0.69 -31.20 -17.10
C GLY A 301 -0.73 -30.73 -17.40
N TYR A 302 -1.67 -31.07 -16.52
CA TYR A 302 -3.11 -30.85 -16.72
C TYR A 302 -3.73 -29.92 -15.68
N ILE A 303 -2.92 -29.09 -15.00
CA ILE A 303 -3.42 -28.12 -14.01
C ILE A 303 -3.03 -26.70 -14.39
N THR A 304 -3.95 -25.75 -14.19
CA THR A 304 -3.63 -24.31 -14.20
C THR A 304 -4.01 -23.72 -12.84
N GLN A 305 -3.18 -22.85 -12.29
CA GLN A 305 -3.39 -22.25 -10.96
C GLN A 305 -2.89 -20.82 -10.89
N LEU A 306 -3.47 -20.02 -10.02
CA LEU A 306 -3.04 -18.66 -9.70
C LEU A 306 -3.42 -18.32 -8.26
N GLY A 307 -2.55 -17.59 -7.57
CA GLY A 307 -2.84 -17.05 -6.23
C GLY A 307 -3.82 -15.89 -6.32
N GLU A 308 -3.49 -14.87 -7.11
CA GLU A 308 -4.23 -13.61 -7.19
C GLU A 308 -4.16 -13.04 -8.62
N VAL A 309 -5.17 -12.23 -8.99
CA VAL A 309 -5.20 -11.37 -10.17
C VAL A 309 -5.61 -9.96 -9.77
N GLU A 310 -4.73 -9.01 -10.04
CA GLU A 310 -4.96 -7.59 -9.72
C GLU A 310 -5.05 -6.77 -11.01
N PHE A 311 -5.94 -5.78 -11.02
CA PHE A 311 -6.06 -4.82 -12.11
C PHE A 311 -5.73 -3.42 -11.59
N SER A 312 -4.76 -2.76 -12.21
CA SER A 312 -4.41 -1.37 -11.91
C SER A 312 -5.42 -0.48 -12.61
N ARG A 313 -6.49 -0.10 -11.89
CA ARG A 313 -7.57 0.75 -12.42
C ARG A 313 -7.21 2.21 -12.23
N THR A 314 -7.30 3.02 -13.28
CA THR A 314 -6.85 4.43 -13.25
C THR A 314 -7.66 5.33 -12.31
N ASN A 315 -8.78 4.85 -11.80
CA ASN A 315 -9.65 5.51 -10.82
C ASN A 315 -9.70 4.77 -9.47
N ASP A 316 -8.74 3.88 -9.20
CA ASP A 316 -8.55 3.30 -7.87
C ASP A 316 -7.78 4.26 -6.97
N ILE A 317 -7.98 4.14 -5.66
CA ILE A 317 -7.37 5.02 -4.67
C ILE A 317 -5.85 4.95 -4.68
N ALA A 318 -5.25 3.81 -5.05
CA ALA A 318 -3.80 3.68 -5.18
C ALA A 318 -3.21 4.69 -6.18
N HIS A 319 -3.95 5.12 -7.20
CA HIS A 319 -3.51 6.14 -8.18
C HIS A 319 -3.48 7.56 -7.60
N ALA A 320 -3.97 7.78 -6.37
CA ALA A 320 -3.66 9.00 -5.63
C ALA A 320 -2.16 9.12 -5.34
N VAL A 321 -1.43 8.01 -5.28
CA VAL A 321 0.03 7.96 -5.20
C VAL A 321 0.60 8.07 -6.61
N ASN A 322 1.12 9.26 -6.93
CA ASN A 322 1.62 9.55 -8.26
C ASN A 322 2.84 10.49 -8.24
N PRO A 323 3.95 10.10 -7.58
CA PRO A 323 5.19 10.86 -7.64
C PRO A 323 5.74 10.86 -9.08
N VAL A 324 6.49 11.91 -9.43
CA VAL A 324 7.36 11.89 -10.59
C VAL A 324 8.50 10.91 -10.33
N ILE A 325 8.68 9.94 -11.22
CA ILE A 325 9.85 9.05 -11.18
C ILE A 325 10.87 9.58 -12.17
N GLU A 326 12.11 9.75 -11.70
CA GLU A 326 13.25 10.10 -12.54
C GLU A 326 14.38 9.12 -12.28
N VAL A 327 14.96 8.53 -13.34
CA VAL A 327 16.08 7.60 -13.22
C VAL A 327 17.33 8.24 -13.82
N GLN A 328 18.41 8.33 -13.04
CA GLN A 328 19.70 8.87 -13.44
C GLN A 328 20.80 7.83 -13.26
N ASN A 329 21.43 7.45 -14.37
CA ASN A 329 22.67 6.68 -14.31
C ASN A 329 23.86 7.64 -14.16
N LEU A 330 24.43 7.67 -12.95
CA LEU A 330 25.60 8.50 -12.59
C LEU A 330 26.90 7.70 -12.60
N ASP A 331 26.83 6.39 -12.88
CA ASP A 331 28.00 5.51 -12.94
C ASP A 331 28.83 5.73 -14.21
N SER A 332 30.03 6.28 -14.01
CA SER A 332 31.01 6.51 -15.09
C SER A 332 31.76 5.25 -15.55
N THR A 333 31.66 4.12 -14.83
CA THR A 333 32.33 2.85 -15.16
C THR A 333 31.56 2.01 -16.19
N GLY A 334 30.30 2.35 -16.45
CA GLY A 334 29.41 1.66 -17.40
C GLY A 334 28.58 0.51 -16.81
N SER A 335 28.83 0.10 -15.57
CA SER A 335 28.09 -0.97 -14.90
C SER A 335 26.63 -0.59 -14.61
N GLY A 336 26.33 0.70 -14.48
CA GLY A 336 24.97 1.20 -14.29
C GLY A 336 24.01 0.88 -15.44
N SER A 337 24.54 0.59 -16.64
CA SER A 337 23.72 0.14 -17.78
C SER A 337 23.00 -1.20 -17.52
N LEU A 338 23.49 -2.01 -16.56
CA LEU A 338 22.84 -3.25 -16.14
C LEU A 338 21.47 -3.00 -15.51
N PHE A 339 21.28 -1.87 -14.82
CA PHE A 339 19.98 -1.49 -14.28
C PHE A 339 18.97 -1.27 -15.41
N THR A 340 19.32 -0.45 -16.41
CA THR A 340 18.46 -0.16 -17.56
C THR A 340 18.18 -1.40 -18.40
N GLN A 341 19.14 -2.32 -18.53
CA GLN A 341 18.93 -3.60 -19.22
C GLN A 341 17.92 -4.49 -18.48
N ALA A 342 17.97 -4.50 -17.14
CA ALA A 342 17.09 -5.31 -16.32
C ALA A 342 15.67 -4.70 -16.19
N LEU A 343 15.56 -3.37 -16.15
CA LEU A 343 14.32 -2.61 -16.07
C LEU A 343 14.25 -1.55 -17.20
N PRO A 344 13.90 -1.97 -18.43
CA PRO A 344 13.84 -1.05 -19.57
C PRO A 344 12.71 -0.02 -19.48
N ASN A 345 11.71 -0.22 -18.61
CA ASN A 345 10.62 0.72 -18.35
C ASN A 345 10.63 1.20 -16.88
N ALA A 346 11.83 1.38 -16.32
CA ALA A 346 12.06 1.61 -14.90
C ALA A 346 11.11 2.64 -14.28
N GLU A 347 10.85 3.80 -14.92
CA GLU A 347 9.97 4.82 -14.33
C GLU A 347 8.55 4.28 -14.05
N LYS A 348 8.01 3.48 -14.98
CA LYS A 348 6.67 2.92 -14.83
C LYS A 348 6.65 1.73 -13.86
N ASP A 349 7.69 0.89 -13.90
CA ASP A 349 7.86 -0.20 -12.94
C ASP A 349 7.94 0.35 -11.50
N ILE A 350 8.77 1.38 -11.28
CA ILE A 350 8.93 2.03 -9.97
C ILE A 350 7.62 2.70 -9.52
N LEU A 351 6.89 3.36 -10.42
CA LEU A 351 5.60 3.97 -10.07
C LEU A 351 4.57 2.91 -9.65
N GLU A 352 4.52 1.77 -10.35
CA GLU A 352 3.66 0.64 -9.97
C GLU A 352 4.03 0.09 -8.59
N ILE A 353 5.33 -0.11 -8.35
CA ILE A 353 5.86 -0.59 -7.06
C ILE A 353 5.51 0.41 -5.95
N ALA A 354 5.66 1.71 -6.18
CA ALA A 354 5.31 2.74 -5.21
C ALA A 354 3.82 2.71 -4.83
N ARG A 355 2.93 2.52 -5.81
CA ARG A 355 1.50 2.33 -5.55
C ARG A 355 1.23 1.07 -4.72
N LYS A 356 1.85 -0.05 -5.08
CA LYS A 356 1.67 -1.32 -4.36
C LYS A 356 2.25 -1.28 -2.94
N VAL A 357 3.39 -0.64 -2.73
CA VAL A 357 3.96 -0.38 -1.39
C VAL A 357 2.96 0.40 -0.53
N ASN A 358 2.37 1.47 -1.06
CA ASN A 358 1.37 2.24 -0.33
C ASN A 358 0.12 1.42 -0.02
N GLU A 359 -0.34 0.56 -0.93
CA GLU A 359 -1.46 -0.36 -0.69
C GLU A 359 -1.15 -1.34 0.46
N MET A 360 0.08 -1.86 0.53
CA MET A 360 0.51 -2.76 1.62
C MET A 360 0.63 -2.02 2.96
N LEU A 361 1.15 -0.79 2.95
CA LEU A 361 1.41 -0.01 4.16
C LEU A 361 0.21 0.76 4.72
N TYR A 362 -0.82 1.04 3.91
CA TYR A 362 -1.94 1.93 4.27
C TYR A 362 -3.30 1.42 3.79
N SER A 363 -4.34 1.62 4.59
CA SER A 363 -5.75 1.37 4.19
C SER A 363 -6.30 2.50 3.34
N ASN A 364 -5.76 3.71 3.55
CA ASN A 364 -6.19 4.93 2.93
C ASN A 364 -4.92 5.73 2.59
N PRO A 365 -4.66 6.06 1.31
CA PRO A 365 -3.52 6.89 0.91
C PRO A 365 -3.47 8.27 1.56
N ALA A 366 -4.57 8.75 2.16
CA ALA A 366 -4.55 9.97 2.99
C ALA A 366 -3.75 9.82 4.29
N ASP A 367 -3.57 8.58 4.76
CA ASP A 367 -2.82 8.23 5.97
C ASP A 367 -1.32 8.14 5.72
N VAL A 368 -0.88 8.29 4.46
CA VAL A 368 0.54 8.32 4.12
C VAL A 368 1.18 9.53 4.83
N PRO A 369 2.27 9.31 5.57
CA PRO A 369 2.87 10.35 6.41
C PRO A 369 3.48 11.50 5.62
N THR A 370 3.83 11.25 4.35
CA THR A 370 4.57 12.16 3.48
C THR A 370 3.90 12.30 2.12
N ASP A 371 3.88 13.50 1.57
CA ASP A 371 3.39 13.76 0.22
C ASP A 371 4.54 13.78 -0.81
N VAL A 372 5.19 12.62 -0.97
CA VAL A 372 6.34 12.45 -1.88
C VAL A 372 5.93 12.85 -3.30
N LYS A 373 6.53 13.93 -3.80
CA LYS A 373 6.30 14.48 -5.15
C LYS A 373 7.20 13.88 -6.20
N LYS A 374 8.39 13.44 -5.78
CA LYS A 374 9.40 12.90 -6.67
C LYS A 374 10.19 11.80 -5.99
N ILE A 375 10.41 10.71 -6.73
CA ILE A 375 11.39 9.69 -6.39
C ILE A 375 12.47 9.75 -7.47
N LEU A 376 13.66 10.19 -7.06
CA LEU A 376 14.86 10.18 -7.88
C LEU A 376 15.59 8.85 -7.66
N VAL A 377 15.74 8.05 -8.71
CA VAL A 377 16.57 6.85 -8.67
C VAL A 377 17.94 7.17 -9.23
N THR A 378 19.00 6.98 -8.43
CA THR A 378 20.38 7.15 -8.89
C THR A 378 21.09 5.80 -8.97
N ILE A 379 21.93 5.62 -9.98
CA ILE A 379 22.81 4.46 -10.10
C ILE A 379 24.25 4.96 -10.03
N GLU A 380 24.99 4.56 -9.00
CA GLU A 380 26.29 5.14 -8.64
C GLU A 380 27.35 4.03 -8.39
N ASP A 381 28.62 4.31 -8.70
CA ASP A 381 29.74 3.40 -8.42
C ASP A 381 30.19 3.50 -6.95
N VAL A 382 29.34 3.01 -6.05
CA VAL A 382 29.54 3.06 -4.59
C VAL A 382 29.45 1.66 -3.97
N PRO A 383 30.13 1.39 -2.84
CA PRO A 383 29.93 0.12 -2.14
C PRO A 383 28.49 -0.01 -1.58
N GLY A 384 28.09 -1.23 -1.22
CA GLY A 384 26.74 -1.52 -0.71
C GLY A 384 25.82 -2.09 -1.79
N VAL A 385 24.51 -2.08 -1.54
CA VAL A 385 23.48 -2.63 -2.44
C VAL A 385 22.60 -1.51 -2.95
N ALA A 386 21.86 -0.87 -2.04
CA ALA A 386 20.99 0.27 -2.29
C ALA A 386 20.82 1.09 -1.00
N TRP A 387 20.22 2.27 -1.12
CA TRP A 387 19.95 3.17 0.01
C TRP A 387 18.82 4.12 -0.32
N THR A 388 18.13 4.60 0.71
CA THR A 388 17.09 5.62 0.61
C THR A 388 17.46 6.87 1.40
N SER A 389 17.21 8.05 0.83
CA SER A 389 17.46 9.35 1.47
C SER A 389 16.51 10.43 0.94
N GLY A 390 16.70 11.68 1.34
CA GLY A 390 15.92 12.83 0.85
C GLY A 390 14.92 13.37 1.87
N ASP A 391 14.11 14.33 1.43
CA ASP A 391 13.16 15.07 2.26
C ASP A 391 11.71 14.62 2.03
N SER A 392 10.76 15.44 2.51
CA SER A 392 9.32 15.23 2.40
C SER A 392 8.80 15.12 0.96
N ALA A 393 9.38 15.92 0.06
CA ALA A 393 8.86 16.11 -1.28
C ALA A 393 9.69 15.34 -2.32
N GLN A 394 11.00 15.24 -2.12
CA GLN A 394 11.89 14.47 -2.98
C GLN A 394 12.66 13.43 -2.17
N LYS A 395 12.40 12.16 -2.49
CA LYS A 395 13.18 11.02 -2.00
C LYS A 395 14.15 10.55 -3.07
N THR A 396 15.31 10.06 -2.64
CA THR A 396 16.30 9.44 -3.51
C THR A 396 16.43 7.97 -3.14
N VAL A 397 16.30 7.08 -4.12
CA VAL A 397 16.61 5.64 -4.01
C VAL A 397 17.85 5.37 -4.85
N GLY A 398 18.97 5.13 -4.20
CA GLY A 398 20.24 4.87 -4.88
C GLY A 398 20.52 3.38 -5.04
N PHE A 399 21.13 3.01 -6.17
CA PHE A 399 21.60 1.66 -6.47
C PHE A 399 23.11 1.64 -6.68
N SER A 400 23.77 0.65 -6.07
CA SER A 400 25.20 0.43 -6.27
C SER A 400 25.45 -0.28 -7.60
N SER A 401 26.12 0.37 -8.53
CA SER A 401 26.59 -0.31 -9.75
C SER A 401 27.65 -1.38 -9.46
N GLN A 402 28.30 -1.31 -8.28
CA GLN A 402 29.22 -2.36 -7.79
C GLN A 402 28.48 -3.64 -7.46
N PHE A 403 27.33 -3.53 -6.82
CA PHE A 403 26.44 -4.65 -6.60
C PHE A 403 25.94 -5.21 -7.93
N LEU A 404 25.44 -4.36 -8.83
CA LEU A 404 24.90 -4.80 -10.13
C LEU A 404 25.90 -5.63 -10.94
N ARG A 405 27.17 -5.21 -11.04
CA ARG A 405 28.19 -5.94 -11.81
C ARG A 405 28.64 -7.25 -11.16
N ASN A 406 28.53 -7.35 -9.83
CA ASN A 406 28.94 -8.52 -9.06
C ASN A 406 27.79 -9.50 -8.82
N PHE A 407 26.56 -9.12 -9.19
CA PHE A 407 25.38 -9.98 -9.04
C PHE A 407 25.53 -11.25 -9.87
N VAL A 408 25.34 -12.40 -9.22
CA VAL A 408 25.37 -13.72 -9.87
C VAL A 408 23.93 -14.24 -9.97
N PRO A 409 23.36 -14.34 -11.17
CA PRO A 409 21.99 -14.83 -11.34
C PRO A 409 21.86 -16.30 -10.94
N SER A 410 20.69 -16.66 -10.45
CA SER A 410 20.29 -18.04 -10.17
C SER A 410 18.99 -18.40 -10.90
N PRO A 411 18.61 -19.69 -10.99
CA PRO A 411 17.33 -20.07 -11.57
C PRO A 411 16.12 -19.42 -10.90
N SER A 412 16.20 -19.14 -9.60
CA SER A 412 15.14 -18.53 -8.80
C SER A 412 15.22 -16.99 -8.73
N LYS A 413 16.28 -16.38 -9.27
CA LYS A 413 16.49 -14.92 -9.13
C LYS A 413 17.38 -14.38 -10.25
N SER A 414 16.77 -13.63 -11.17
CA SER A 414 17.50 -12.84 -12.17
C SER A 414 17.88 -11.47 -11.60
N LEU A 415 18.72 -10.70 -12.31
CA LEU A 415 19.04 -9.33 -11.90
C LEU A 415 17.79 -8.44 -11.85
N ARG A 416 16.83 -8.64 -12.78
CA ARG A 416 15.54 -7.93 -12.76
C ARG A 416 14.77 -8.21 -11.47
N GLU A 417 14.68 -9.48 -11.07
CA GLU A 417 13.96 -9.87 -9.85
C GLU A 417 14.63 -9.28 -8.61
N GLU A 418 15.96 -9.27 -8.57
CA GLU A 418 16.68 -8.67 -7.46
C GLU A 418 16.46 -7.15 -7.38
N ILE A 419 16.52 -6.44 -8.51
CA ILE A 419 16.27 -5.00 -8.53
C ILE A 419 14.83 -4.69 -8.07
N ILE A 420 13.83 -5.43 -8.51
CA ILE A 420 12.44 -5.22 -8.05
C ILE A 420 12.30 -5.52 -6.55
N GLY A 421 12.93 -6.59 -6.06
CA GLY A 421 12.96 -6.89 -4.63
C GLY A 421 13.60 -5.78 -3.80
N ILE A 422 14.69 -5.19 -4.28
CA ILE A 422 15.32 -4.01 -3.67
C ILE A 422 14.37 -2.82 -3.73
N LEU A 423 13.70 -2.56 -4.86
CA LEU A 423 12.75 -1.45 -4.97
C LEU A 423 11.59 -1.58 -3.99
N TYR A 424 11.01 -2.76 -3.78
CA TYR A 424 9.98 -2.96 -2.74
C TYR A 424 10.49 -2.64 -1.33
N HIS A 425 11.76 -2.95 -1.03
CA HIS A 425 12.38 -2.63 0.25
C HIS A 425 12.66 -1.12 0.38
N GLU A 426 13.38 -0.52 -0.57
CA GLU A 426 13.79 0.88 -0.51
C GLU A 426 12.60 1.84 -0.62
N ILE A 427 11.62 1.53 -1.47
CA ILE A 427 10.37 2.31 -1.53
C ILE A 427 9.51 2.08 -0.28
N GLY A 428 9.70 0.98 0.44
CA GLY A 428 9.22 0.85 1.82
C GLY A 428 9.71 1.99 2.70
N HIS A 429 11.03 2.23 2.72
CA HIS A 429 11.65 3.34 3.46
C HIS A 429 11.21 4.74 2.99
N VAL A 430 10.79 4.89 1.73
CA VAL A 430 10.24 6.16 1.21
C VAL A 430 8.96 6.57 1.94
N TYR A 431 8.10 5.60 2.29
CA TYR A 431 6.74 5.88 2.79
C TYR A 431 6.53 5.49 4.25
N GLN A 432 7.16 4.43 4.76
CA GLN A 432 6.85 3.84 6.06
C GLN A 432 7.09 4.77 7.25
N TYR A 433 6.42 4.49 8.37
CA TYR A 433 6.75 5.07 9.65
C TYR A 433 7.96 4.37 10.30
N SER A 434 8.79 5.14 10.99
CA SER A 434 10.03 4.65 11.61
C SER A 434 9.88 4.21 13.08
N HIS A 435 8.67 3.87 13.53
CA HIS A 435 8.39 3.64 14.95
C HIS A 435 8.75 2.22 15.45
N PHE A 436 8.70 1.21 14.57
CA PHE A 436 8.95 -0.19 14.95
C PHE A 436 10.36 -0.65 14.55
N ASP A 437 10.46 -1.60 13.63
CA ASP A 437 11.68 -2.17 13.08
C ASP A 437 11.65 -1.92 11.57
N VAL A 438 12.36 -0.86 11.17
CA VAL A 438 12.28 -0.30 9.82
C VAL A 438 12.71 -1.28 8.75
N GLU A 439 13.77 -2.04 9.02
CA GLU A 439 14.28 -3.04 8.08
C GLU A 439 13.33 -4.23 8.00
N ALA A 440 12.78 -4.70 9.13
CA ALA A 440 11.87 -5.83 9.11
C ALA A 440 10.54 -5.52 8.40
N VAL A 441 10.03 -4.29 8.54
CA VAL A 441 8.84 -3.83 7.80
C VAL A 441 9.15 -3.75 6.30
N ALA A 442 10.22 -3.07 5.90
CA ALA A 442 10.63 -2.96 4.49
C ALA A 442 10.86 -4.34 3.85
N ASP A 443 11.52 -5.25 4.56
CA ASP A 443 11.72 -6.63 4.11
C ASP A 443 10.40 -7.40 3.95
N SER A 444 9.44 -7.20 4.86
CA SER A 444 8.15 -7.88 4.75
C SER A 444 7.39 -7.52 3.46
N LEU A 445 7.61 -6.32 2.89
CA LEU A 445 6.99 -5.88 1.63
C LEU A 445 7.53 -6.64 0.42
N ARG A 446 8.85 -6.83 0.34
CA ARG A 446 9.45 -7.67 -0.73
C ARG A 446 9.14 -9.15 -0.54
N TYR A 447 8.82 -9.60 0.68
CA TYR A 447 8.42 -10.99 0.96
C TYR A 447 6.97 -11.23 0.54
N GLU A 448 6.10 -10.27 0.80
CA GLU A 448 4.68 -10.29 0.40
C GLU A 448 4.51 -10.44 -1.11
N THR A 449 5.37 -9.77 -1.87
CA THR A 449 5.35 -9.75 -3.34
C THR A 449 6.19 -10.86 -3.98
N GLY A 450 6.83 -11.70 -3.15
CA GLY A 450 7.60 -12.86 -3.59
C GLY A 450 8.87 -12.52 -4.36
N TYR A 451 9.55 -11.42 -4.00
CA TYR A 451 10.88 -11.06 -4.54
C TYR A 451 12.03 -11.38 -3.57
N HIS A 452 11.72 -12.06 -2.47
CA HIS A 452 12.70 -12.62 -1.56
C HIS A 452 12.17 -13.93 -0.95
N ASP A 453 13.08 -14.75 -0.43
CA ASP A 453 12.71 -16.00 0.21
C ASP A 453 11.94 -15.76 1.51
N ARG A 454 10.73 -16.32 1.57
CA ARG A 454 9.83 -16.30 2.72
C ARG A 454 9.95 -17.54 3.61
N TYR A 455 10.69 -18.57 3.20
CA TYR A 455 10.73 -19.89 3.84
C TYR A 455 12.13 -20.33 4.33
N SER A 456 13.16 -19.49 4.17
CA SER A 456 14.54 -19.82 4.57
C SER A 456 14.79 -19.86 6.07
N ALA A 457 13.89 -19.32 6.90
CA ALA A 457 14.08 -19.30 8.34
C ALA A 457 14.12 -20.71 8.93
N SER A 458 15.06 -20.97 9.85
CA SER A 458 15.19 -22.23 10.58
C SER A 458 14.80 -22.07 12.05
N LYS A 459 14.58 -23.18 12.75
CA LYS A 459 14.33 -23.16 14.21
C LYS A 459 15.49 -22.54 15.00
N GLY A 460 15.18 -21.95 16.15
CA GLY A 460 16.10 -21.34 17.09
C GLY A 460 15.98 -19.81 17.19
N GLY A 461 16.75 -19.21 18.11
CA GLY A 461 16.79 -17.76 18.31
C GLY A 461 15.51 -17.17 18.90
N THR A 462 15.38 -15.85 18.75
CA THR A 462 14.18 -15.08 19.13
C THR A 462 13.56 -14.46 17.88
N TRP A 463 12.33 -13.95 18.03
CA TRP A 463 11.64 -13.24 16.94
C TRP A 463 12.43 -12.04 16.38
N GLN A 464 13.42 -11.53 17.12
CA GLN A 464 14.27 -10.39 16.77
C GLN A 464 15.58 -10.79 16.12
N THR A 465 16.10 -11.98 16.46
CA THR A 465 17.44 -12.41 16.04
C THR A 465 17.40 -13.42 14.90
N ASN A 466 16.23 -13.95 14.56
CA ASN A 466 16.08 -14.99 13.55
C ASN A 466 14.89 -14.73 12.62
N GLY A 467 15.09 -13.91 11.57
CA GLY A 467 14.13 -13.75 10.48
C GLY A 467 12.86 -12.98 10.87
N THR A 468 13.00 -11.80 11.48
CA THR A 468 11.86 -10.96 11.91
C THR A 468 10.87 -10.68 10.79
N ALA A 469 11.35 -10.37 9.58
CA ALA A 469 10.48 -10.17 8.42
C ALA A 469 9.71 -11.44 8.01
N ASN A 470 10.33 -12.63 8.10
CA ASN A 470 9.62 -13.90 7.85
C ASN A 470 8.54 -14.16 8.89
N PHE A 471 8.81 -13.82 10.16
CA PHE A 471 7.83 -13.94 11.23
C PHE A 471 6.66 -12.96 11.06
N ILE A 472 6.93 -11.69 10.75
CA ILE A 472 5.91 -10.69 10.40
C ILE A 472 5.05 -11.20 9.23
N ARG A 473 5.68 -11.72 8.17
CA ARG A 473 4.98 -12.29 7.02
C ARG A 473 4.11 -13.48 7.41
N TRP A 474 4.59 -14.38 8.27
CA TRP A 474 3.79 -15.51 8.75
C TRP A 474 2.56 -15.06 9.55
N ILE A 475 2.66 -14.00 10.35
CA ILE A 475 1.51 -13.42 11.07
C ILE A 475 0.49 -12.87 10.07
N GLU A 476 0.95 -12.08 9.09
CA GLU A 476 0.12 -11.54 8.00
C GLU A 476 -0.63 -12.65 7.26
N ASP A 477 0.07 -13.75 6.95
CA ASP A 477 -0.48 -14.89 6.21
C ASP A 477 -1.48 -15.73 7.02
N THR A 478 -1.26 -15.90 8.33
CA THR A 478 -1.91 -17.00 9.09
C THR A 478 -2.72 -16.55 10.29
N LYS A 479 -2.50 -15.34 10.81
CA LYS A 479 -3.11 -14.86 12.06
C LYS A 479 -3.96 -13.64 11.86
N LYS A 480 -3.43 -12.63 11.17
CA LYS A 480 -4.04 -11.31 11.09
C LYS A 480 -3.65 -10.65 9.78
N ARG A 481 -4.58 -10.67 8.82
CA ARG A 481 -4.43 -9.88 7.59
C ARG A 481 -4.46 -8.39 7.91
N GLY A 482 -3.57 -7.64 7.27
CA GLY A 482 -3.31 -6.23 7.56
C GLY A 482 -2.38 -6.00 8.76
N PHE A 483 -1.71 -7.04 9.28
CA PHE A 483 -0.74 -6.92 10.36
C PHE A 483 0.43 -6.00 9.99
N ILE A 484 0.99 -6.10 8.78
CA ILE A 484 2.11 -5.23 8.33
C ILE A 484 1.69 -3.76 8.39
N ARG A 485 0.50 -3.45 7.86
CA ARG A 485 -0.10 -2.12 7.88
C ARG A 485 -0.35 -1.60 9.29
N GLU A 486 -0.97 -2.42 10.14
CA GLU A 486 -1.25 -2.03 11.53
C GLU A 486 0.03 -1.83 12.33
N LEU A 487 1.08 -2.63 12.07
CA LEU A 487 2.40 -2.48 12.67
C LEU A 487 3.10 -1.19 12.21
N ASN A 488 3.05 -0.89 10.91
CA ASN A 488 3.54 0.37 10.34
C ASN A 488 2.83 1.59 10.98
N ALA A 489 1.51 1.51 11.20
CA ALA A 489 0.74 2.60 11.79
C ALA A 489 0.96 2.81 13.31
N THR A 490 1.73 1.94 13.98
CA THR A 490 1.98 2.08 15.42
C THR A 490 2.73 3.38 15.74
N GLN A 491 2.41 4.00 16.88
CA GLN A 491 3.04 5.24 17.34
C GLN A 491 3.65 5.03 18.72
N ILE A 492 4.85 5.57 18.93
CA ILE A 492 5.55 5.47 20.21
C ILE A 492 4.88 6.42 21.23
N PRO A 493 4.42 5.91 22.39
CA PRO A 493 3.92 6.75 23.48
C PRO A 493 5.02 7.60 24.11
N TYR A 494 4.65 8.77 24.63
CA TYR A 494 5.61 9.75 25.18
C TYR A 494 6.47 9.27 26.34
N ASN A 495 5.97 8.33 27.14
CA ASN A 495 6.65 7.83 28.34
C ASN A 495 7.64 6.69 28.05
N ILE A 496 7.96 6.45 26.78
CA ILE A 496 8.87 5.39 26.34
C ILE A 496 10.17 6.03 25.84
N GLY A 497 11.25 5.90 26.61
CA GLY A 497 12.55 6.47 26.27
C GLY A 497 13.75 5.54 26.47
N GLY A 498 13.62 4.47 27.27
CA GLY A 498 14.69 3.48 27.44
C GLY A 498 14.56 2.30 26.49
N GLU A 499 15.67 1.65 26.19
CA GLU A 499 15.71 0.47 25.29
C GLU A 499 14.80 -0.65 25.77
N ARG A 500 14.71 -0.86 27.09
CA ARG A 500 13.86 -1.90 27.69
C ARG A 500 12.38 -1.57 27.55
N GLU A 501 11.98 -0.33 27.81
CA GLU A 501 10.60 0.12 27.64
C GLU A 501 10.18 0.07 26.17
N LEU A 502 11.07 0.49 25.26
CA LEU A 502 10.84 0.39 23.83
C LEU A 502 10.65 -1.07 23.40
N GLN A 503 11.47 -1.97 23.92
CA GLN A 503 11.33 -3.41 23.66
C GLN A 503 9.99 -3.95 24.14
N LEU A 504 9.59 -3.65 25.38
CA LEU A 504 8.29 -4.07 25.93
C LEU A 504 7.12 -3.49 25.13
N TRP A 505 7.26 -2.26 24.63
CA TRP A 505 6.28 -1.67 23.73
C TRP A 505 6.20 -2.39 22.40
N LYS A 506 7.34 -2.72 21.77
CA LYS A 506 7.37 -3.51 20.54
C LYS A 506 6.65 -4.85 20.73
N GLU A 507 6.96 -5.56 21.82
CA GLU A 507 6.31 -6.84 22.14
C GLU A 507 4.80 -6.70 22.37
N SER A 508 4.36 -5.59 22.99
CA SER A 508 2.93 -5.37 23.23
C SER A 508 2.13 -5.08 21.95
N GLN A 509 2.77 -4.57 20.87
CA GLN A 509 2.07 -4.33 19.61
C GLN A 509 1.54 -5.62 18.99
N PHE A 510 2.27 -6.74 19.09
CA PHE A 510 1.79 -8.05 18.63
C PHE A 510 0.49 -8.45 19.32
N GLN A 511 0.42 -8.31 20.64
CA GLN A 511 -0.78 -8.61 21.43
C GLN A 511 -1.93 -7.67 21.09
N LEU A 512 -1.67 -6.37 20.92
CA LEU A 512 -2.70 -5.38 20.59
C LEU A 512 -3.33 -5.65 19.21
N ILE A 513 -2.51 -5.98 18.22
CA ILE A 513 -2.95 -6.15 16.84
C ILE A 513 -3.56 -7.54 16.60
N THR A 514 -2.93 -8.59 17.14
CA THR A 514 -3.34 -9.98 16.85
C THR A 514 -4.22 -10.60 17.93
N GLY A 515 -4.31 -9.98 19.11
CA GLY A 515 -4.93 -10.57 20.29
C GLY A 515 -4.08 -11.68 20.95
N THR A 516 -2.86 -11.94 20.48
CA THR A 516 -1.95 -12.97 21.00
C THR A 516 -0.55 -12.41 21.25
N ASP A 517 0.08 -12.80 22.35
CA ASP A 517 1.40 -12.28 22.72
C ASP A 517 2.50 -12.82 21.80
N VAL A 518 3.56 -12.03 21.65
CA VAL A 518 4.64 -12.32 20.71
C VAL A 518 5.35 -13.65 20.99
N ASN A 519 5.46 -14.08 22.26
CA ASN A 519 6.15 -15.32 22.60
C ASN A 519 5.30 -16.54 22.23
N THR A 520 3.99 -16.46 22.43
CA THR A 520 3.04 -17.48 21.95
C THR A 520 3.05 -17.57 20.43
N LEU A 521 3.00 -16.43 19.73
CA LEU A 521 3.10 -16.38 18.26
C LEU A 521 4.43 -16.96 17.77
N TRP A 522 5.54 -16.58 18.40
CA TRP A 522 6.87 -17.07 18.06
C TRP A 522 6.97 -18.59 18.25
N THR A 523 6.43 -19.12 19.34
CA THR A 523 6.37 -20.56 19.59
C THR A 523 5.60 -21.29 18.50
N GLN A 524 4.47 -20.74 18.05
CA GLN A 524 3.68 -21.31 16.94
C GLN A 524 4.42 -21.26 15.61
N TYR A 525 5.13 -20.17 15.33
CA TYR A 525 5.94 -20.03 14.13
C TYR A 525 7.11 -21.02 14.12
N GLN A 526 7.85 -21.12 15.22
CA GLN A 526 8.94 -22.08 15.40
C GLN A 526 8.48 -23.54 15.20
N ALA A 527 7.23 -23.87 15.51
CA ALA A 527 6.69 -25.22 15.31
C ALA A 527 6.58 -25.62 13.83
N ILE A 528 6.46 -24.65 12.90
CA ILE A 528 6.32 -24.91 11.46
C ILE A 528 7.63 -24.81 10.68
N LEU A 529 8.68 -24.24 11.28
CA LEU A 529 9.96 -24.07 10.62
C LEU A 529 10.69 -25.41 10.42
N PRO A 530 11.53 -25.52 9.38
CA PRO A 530 12.47 -26.62 9.27
C PRO A 530 13.48 -26.62 10.44
N ASN A 531 13.93 -27.82 10.82
CA ASN A 531 14.96 -28.00 11.86
C ASN A 531 16.32 -27.46 11.43
#